data_AF-A0A7W1YDK2-F1
#
_entry.id   AF-A0A7W1YDK2-F1
#
_cell.length_a   1.000
_cell.length_b   1.000
_cell.length_c   1.000
_cell.angle_alpha   90.00
_cell.angle_beta   90.00
_cell.angle_gamma   90.00
#
_symmetry.space_group_name_H-M   'P 1'
#
loop_
_entity.id
_entity.type
_entity.pdbx_description
1 polymer ?
#
loop_
_entity_poly.entity_id
_entity_poly.type
_entity_poly.pdbx_seq_one_letter_code
_entity_poly.pdbx_strand_id
1 'polypeptide(L)'
;MVGILVFADNHFIVRGPLPKREIALALARHWSLIQIGSTRPSALAQWEIVSREFRDNLQWGVIVPGDSPVSPAVMTLLAELAARGITIHNSSAGPC
;
A
#
# COMPACT_ATOMS: atom_id res chain seq x y z
N MET A 1 -7.11 11.79 3.63
CA MET A 1 -7.43 10.36 3.79
C MET A 1 -6.12 9.61 3.97
N VAL A 2 -6.07 8.63 4.88
CA VAL A 2 -4.89 7.81 5.16
C VAL A 2 -5.23 6.39 4.75
N GLY A 3 -4.33 5.73 4.06
CA GLY A 3 -4.45 4.32 3.72
C GLY A 3 -3.14 3.58 3.86
N ILE A 4 -3.22 2.28 3.77
CA ILE A 4 -2.04 1.41 3.82
C ILE A 4 -1.89 0.71 2.49
N LEU A 5 -0.65 0.66 2.01
CA LEU A 5 -0.26 0.03 0.77
C LEU A 5 0.68 -1.12 1.08
N VAL A 6 0.24 -2.32 0.74
CA VAL A 6 0.92 -3.56 1.06
C VAL A 6 1.53 -4.12 -0.22
N PHE A 7 2.82 -4.45 -0.19
CA PHE A 7 3.57 -5.01 -1.32
C PHE A 7 4.50 -6.13 -0.84
N ALA A 8 4.17 -7.37 -1.20
CA ALA A 8 4.89 -8.58 -0.79
C ALA A 8 5.08 -8.68 0.74
N ASP A 9 6.29 -8.45 1.24
CA ASP A 9 6.63 -8.43 2.67
C ASP A 9 6.61 -7.02 3.29
N ASN A 10 6.58 -5.98 2.45
CA ASN A 10 6.60 -4.60 2.89
C ASN A 10 5.20 -3.99 2.95
N HIS A 11 5.01 -3.06 3.88
CA HIS A 11 3.80 -2.25 3.97
C HIS A 11 4.18 -0.79 4.22
N PHE A 12 3.53 0.12 3.50
CA PHE A 12 3.76 1.56 3.56
C PHE A 12 2.44 2.23 3.91
N ILE A 13 2.45 3.09 4.93
CA ILE A 13 1.29 3.94 5.22
C ILE A 13 1.41 5.18 4.35
N VAL A 14 0.32 5.50 3.65
CA VAL A 14 0.26 6.59 2.69
C VAL A 14 -0.90 7.53 3.00
N ARG A 15 -0.62 8.83 2.96
CA ARG A 15 -1.64 9.86 2.95
C ARG A 15 -2.02 10.16 1.52
N GLY A 16 -3.31 9.99 1.20
CA GLY A 16 -3.86 10.30 -0.10
C GLY A 16 -5.24 9.65 -0.33
N PRO A 17 -5.87 9.97 -1.47
CA PRO A 17 -7.07 9.25 -1.93
C PRO A 17 -6.73 7.80 -2.27
N LEU A 18 -7.74 6.92 -2.34
CA LEU A 18 -7.56 5.52 -2.75
C LEU A 18 -6.91 5.47 -4.16
N PRO A 19 -5.66 4.99 -4.30
CA PRO A 19 -4.99 4.92 -5.59
C PRO A 19 -5.63 3.84 -6.46
N LYS A 20 -5.66 4.08 -7.77
CA LYS A 20 -5.93 3.01 -8.73
C LYS A 20 -4.82 1.97 -8.68
N ARG A 21 -5.14 0.73 -9.07
CA ARG A 21 -4.20 -0.40 -9.11
C ARG A 21 -2.83 -0.08 -9.71
N GLU A 22 -2.83 0.52 -10.90
CA GLU A 22 -1.63 0.91 -11.65
C GLU A 22 -0.76 1.90 -10.87
N ILE A 23 -1.39 2.88 -10.20
CA ILE A 23 -0.73 3.82 -9.31
C ILE A 23 -0.22 3.13 -8.06
N ALA A 24 -1.01 2.24 -7.45
CA ALA A 24 -0.61 1.53 -6.25
C ALA A 24 0.64 0.66 -6.48
N LEU A 25 0.71 -0.02 -7.64
CA LEU A 25 1.89 -0.77 -8.05
C LEU A 25 3.09 0.15 -8.31
N ALA A 26 2.89 1.28 -8.98
CA ALA A 26 3.95 2.26 -9.21
C ALA A 26 4.51 2.82 -7.89
N LEU A 27 3.63 3.14 -6.94
CA LEU A 27 3.97 3.57 -5.58
C LEU A 27 4.78 2.52 -4.83
N ALA A 28 4.26 1.28 -4.77
CA ALA A 28 4.96 0.15 -4.17
C ALA A 28 6.36 -0.04 -4.74
N ARG A 29 6.49 -0.05 -6.08
CA ARG A 29 7.79 -0.24 -6.76
C ARG A 29 8.74 0.92 -6.50
N HIS A 30 8.24 2.16 -6.55
CA HIS A 30 9.06 3.35 -6.33
C HIS A 30 9.61 3.45 -4.91
N TRP A 31 8.89 2.92 -3.90
CA TRP A 31 9.33 2.97 -2.50
C TRP A 31 9.97 1.67 -1.99
N SER A 32 9.65 0.53 -2.59
CA SER A 32 10.34 -0.74 -2.29
C SER A 32 11.74 -0.78 -2.90
N LEU A 33 11.95 -0.15 -4.07
CA LEU A 33 13.28 0.15 -4.55
C LEU A 33 13.72 1.42 -3.82
N ILE A 34 14.68 1.31 -2.91
CA ILE A 34 15.30 2.46 -2.25
C ILE A 34 15.98 3.30 -3.35
N GLN A 35 15.23 4.19 -4.00
CA GLN A 35 15.77 5.12 -4.98
C GLN A 35 16.24 6.36 -4.21
N ILE A 36 17.43 6.24 -3.61
CA ILE A 36 18.17 7.40 -3.14
C ILE A 36 18.33 8.36 -4.32
N GLY A 37 17.61 9.50 -4.28
CA GLY A 37 17.74 10.58 -5.26
C GLY A 37 16.82 10.53 -6.49
N SER A 38 15.83 9.64 -6.60
CA SER A 38 14.87 9.74 -7.72
C SER A 38 13.78 10.76 -7.47
N THR A 39 13.60 11.63 -8.46
CA THR A 39 12.54 12.64 -8.51
C THR A 39 11.20 11.95 -8.41
N ARG A 40 10.44 12.26 -7.35
CA ARG A 40 9.06 11.79 -7.18
C ARG A 40 8.28 12.19 -8.45
N PRO A 41 7.71 11.25 -9.22
CA PRO A 41 6.88 11.57 -10.37
C PRO A 41 5.76 12.50 -9.92
N SER A 42 5.48 13.58 -10.67
CA SER A 42 4.42 14.54 -10.32
C SER A 42 3.05 13.89 -10.12
N ALA A 43 2.78 12.80 -10.85
CA ALA A 43 1.60 11.96 -10.67
C ALA A 43 1.47 11.37 -9.26
N LEU A 44 2.61 11.06 -8.63
CA LEU A 44 2.70 10.48 -7.29
C LEU A 44 2.80 11.53 -6.18
N ALA A 45 2.90 12.82 -6.51
CA ALA A 45 3.04 13.91 -5.54
C ALA A 45 1.83 14.06 -4.60
N GLN A 46 0.66 13.56 -5.00
CA GLN A 46 -0.56 13.55 -4.18
C GLN A 46 -0.57 12.46 -3.10
N TRP A 47 0.37 11.50 -3.14
CA TRP A 47 0.54 10.46 -2.13
C TRP A 47 1.84 10.68 -1.37
N GLU A 48 1.73 10.75 -0.05
CA GLU A 48 2.87 10.94 0.85
C GLU A 48 3.03 9.71 1.74
N ILE A 49 4.24 9.14 1.80
CA ILE A 49 4.52 8.08 2.79
C ILE A 49 4.60 8.72 4.17
N VAL A 50 3.86 8.16 5.11
CA VAL A 50 3.96 8.52 6.52
C VAL A 50 4.52 7.33 7.28
N SER A 51 5.76 7.44 7.74
CA SER A 51 6.43 6.38 8.52
C SER A 51 5.91 6.27 9.95
N ARG A 52 5.28 7.34 10.47
CA ARG A 52 4.69 7.43 11.81
C ARG A 52 3.23 7.84 11.73
N GLU A 53 2.40 6.90 11.31
CA GLU A 53 0.95 7.09 11.37
C GLU A 53 0.33 5.94 12.17
N PHE A 54 -0.66 6.28 12.99
CA PHE A 54 -1.37 5.28 13.78
C PHE A 54 -2.29 4.45 12.88
N ARG A 55 -2.25 3.12 13.06
CA ARG A 55 -3.10 2.17 12.32
C ARG A 55 -4.60 2.45 12.53
N ASP A 56 -4.97 3.14 13.60
CA ASP A 56 -6.34 3.55 13.91
C ASP A 56 -6.90 4.63 12.97
N ASN A 57 -6.06 5.36 12.24
CA ASN A 57 -6.53 6.41 11.31
C ASN A 57 -6.64 5.91 9.85
N LEU A 58 -6.40 4.62 9.61
CA LEU A 58 -6.47 4.01 8.29
C LEU A 58 -7.92 3.93 7.82
N GLN A 59 -8.20 4.49 6.64
CA GLN A 59 -9.52 4.50 6.01
C GLN A 59 -9.66 3.42 4.93
N TRP A 60 -8.55 3.05 4.30
CA TRP A 60 -8.52 2.01 3.26
C TRP A 60 -7.19 1.27 3.28
N GLY A 61 -7.20 0.02 2.82
CA GLY A 61 -6.00 -0.77 2.57
C GLY A 61 -5.96 -1.21 1.11
N VAL A 62 -4.80 -1.14 0.46
CA VAL A 62 -4.58 -1.67 -0.89
C VAL A 62 -3.50 -2.73 -0.82
N ILE A 63 -3.83 -3.93 -1.31
CA ILE A 63 -2.86 -5.00 -1.49
C ILE A 63 -2.43 -5.00 -2.95
N VAL A 64 -1.13 -4.83 -3.16
CA VAL A 64 -0.51 -4.97 -4.47
C VAL A 64 0.10 -6.37 -4.56
N PRO A 65 -0.38 -7.23 -5.48
CA PRO A 65 0.26 -8.51 -5.72
C PRO A 65 1.69 -8.26 -6.20
N GLY A 66 2.66 -8.67 -5.40
CA GLY A 66 4.05 -8.79 -5.82
C GLY A 66 4.28 -10.12 -6.53
N ASP A 67 5.49 -10.29 -7.05
CA ASP A 67 5.96 -11.59 -7.56
C ASP A 67 6.12 -12.62 -6.43
N SER A 68 6.30 -12.14 -5.20
CA SER A 68 6.46 -12.95 -4.00
C SER A 68 5.15 -13.08 -3.21
N PRO A 69 4.94 -14.24 -2.55
CA PRO A 69 3.79 -14.44 -1.67
C PRO A 69 3.78 -13.40 -0.53
N VAL A 70 2.57 -13.02 -0.12
CA VAL A 70 2.35 -12.10 0.99
C VAL A 70 2.86 -12.76 2.28
N SER A 71 3.70 -12.04 3.02
CA SER A 71 4.31 -12.53 4.25
C SER A 71 3.26 -12.75 5.36
N PRO A 72 3.43 -13.73 6.26
CA PRO A 72 2.50 -13.97 7.37
C PRO A 72 2.32 -12.74 8.27
N ALA A 73 3.34 -11.90 8.44
CA ALA A 73 3.22 -10.65 9.19
C ALA A 73 2.20 -9.68 8.55
N VAL A 74 2.19 -9.62 7.22
CA VAL A 74 1.25 -8.83 6.44
C VAL A 74 -0.15 -9.44 6.48
N MET A 75 -0.28 -10.77 6.45
CA MET A 75 -1.58 -11.42 6.61
C MET A 75 -2.23 -11.09 7.96
N THR A 76 -1.45 -11.12 9.04
CA THR A 76 -1.92 -10.69 10.37
C THR A 76 -2.39 -9.24 10.34
N LEU A 77 -1.60 -8.33 9.74
CA LEU A 77 -1.98 -6.94 9.59
C LEU A 77 -3.30 -6.77 8.83
N LEU A 78 -3.48 -7.49 7.71
CA LEU A 78 -4.71 -7.46 6.94
C LEU A 78 -5.90 -7.97 7.75
N ALA A 79 -5.71 -9.02 8.56
CA ALA A 79 -6.74 -9.52 9.47
C ALA A 79 -7.12 -8.48 10.52
N GLU A 80 -6.15 -7.76 11.09
CA GLU A 80 -6.42 -6.65 12.03
C GLU A 80 -7.21 -5.50 11.38
N LEU A 81 -6.87 -5.16 10.14
CA LEU A 81 -7.55 -4.08 9.40
C LEU A 81 -8.97 -4.49 9.00
N ALA A 82 -9.16 -5.73 8.56
CA ALA A 82 -10.46 -6.28 8.26
C ALA A 82 -11.35 -6.36 9.51
N ALA A 83 -10.79 -6.78 10.64
CA ALA A 83 -11.49 -6.79 11.94
C ALA A 83 -11.91 -5.39 12.40
N ARG A 84 -11.16 -4.35 12.00
CA ARG A 84 -11.50 -2.94 12.21
C ARG A 84 -12.55 -2.39 11.23
N GLY A 85 -12.97 -3.17 10.23
CA GLY A 85 -13.91 -2.72 9.20
C GLY A 85 -13.29 -1.83 8.12
N ILE A 86 -11.96 -1.81 8.01
CA ILE A 86 -11.27 -1.06 6.97
C ILE A 86 -11.47 -1.78 5.64
N THR A 87 -11.84 -1.03 4.60
CA THR A 87 -12.03 -1.60 3.26
C THR A 87 -10.67 -1.95 2.65
N ILE A 88 -10.42 -3.25 2.45
CA ILE A 88 -9.20 -3.76 1.85
C ILE A 88 -9.46 -4.07 0.37
N HIS A 89 -8.83 -3.29 -0.49
CA HIS A 89 -8.84 -3.48 -1.94
C HIS A 89 -7.69 -4.40 -2.33
N ASN A 90 -8.01 -5.63 -2.72
CA ASN A 90 -7.03 -6.48 -3.38
C ASN A 90 -6.91 -6.02 -4.84
N SER A 91 -5.75 -5.52 -5.23
CA SER A 91 -5.46 -5.21 -6.63
C SER A 91 -4.95 -6.45 -7.38
N SER A 92 -5.28 -7.66 -6.91
CA SER A 92 -5.03 -8.92 -7.61
C SER A 92 -5.55 -8.82 -9.04
N ALA A 93 -4.68 -9.12 -10.01
CA ALA A 93 -5.17 -9.53 -11.31
C ALA A 93 -5.64 -10.95 -11.07
N GLY A 94 -6.91 -11.20 -11.34
CA GLY A 94 -7.27 -12.46 -11.94
C GLY A 94 -8.09 -12.16 -13.20
N PRO A 95 -8.20 -13.09 -14.16
CA PRO A 95 -7.46 -14.34 -14.38
C PRO A 95 -6.65 -14.23 -15.72
N CYS A 96 -5.70 -15.09 -16.08
CA CYS A 96 -5.79 -16.47 -16.56
C CYS A 96 -4.36 -16.99 -16.82
#